data_AF-A0A5C7Z3L0-F1
#
_entry.id   AF-A0A5C7Z3L0-F1
#
_cell.length_a   1.000
_cell.length_b   1.000
_cell.length_c   1.000
_cell.angle_alpha   90.00
_cell.angle_beta   90.00
_cell.angle_gamma   90.00
#
_symmetry.space_group_name_H-M   'P 1'
#
loop_
_entity.id
_entity.type
_entity.pdbx_description
1 polymer ?
#
loop_
_entity_poly.entity_id
_entity_poly.type
_entity_poly.pdbx_seq_one_letter_code
_entity_poly.pdbx_strand_id
1 'polypeptide(L)'
;MVLIFFAFTSEKISKRNITIFFVSSIVIFIALFYFLEDILKVIIDAMDESSTLRHRLVQLQSVFSGKINWNTPSALSLKQRLVEINLVIEFWFSSIFNFTFGGGLGATLDGSTFKDKGVVASAILGKSHIHNIHVLPFSIILRYGFLGLIFIGLLLNFFLKYFKIILFEGKSYLLPLYLFVFCWILYSIPAASFLWTTPLFWLTLSVNSNEN
;
A
#
# COMPACT_ATOMS: atom_id res chain seq x y z
N MET A 1 2.52 -0.86 -15.46
CA MET A 1 1.30 -1.67 -15.77
C MET A 1 1.22 -2.09 -17.23
N VAL A 2 1.39 -1.18 -18.20
CA VAL A 2 1.32 -1.50 -19.64
C VAL A 2 2.36 -2.54 -20.09
N LEU A 3 3.61 -2.43 -19.62
CA LEU A 3 4.67 -3.41 -19.95
C LEU A 3 4.41 -4.81 -19.38
N ILE A 4 3.81 -4.88 -18.19
CA ILE A 4 3.41 -6.14 -17.55
C ILE A 4 2.25 -6.76 -18.35
N PHE A 5 1.27 -5.94 -18.73
CA PHE A 5 0.14 -6.34 -19.57
C PHE A 5 0.60 -6.88 -20.94
N PHE A 6 1.56 -6.24 -21.61
CA PHE A 6 2.10 -6.73 -22.89
C PHE A 6 2.96 -7.99 -22.77
N ALA A 7 3.69 -8.16 -21.66
CA ALA A 7 4.39 -9.41 -21.40
C ALA A 7 3.39 -10.58 -21.22
N PHE A 8 2.20 -10.31 -20.66
CA PHE A 8 1.16 -11.31 -20.38
C PHE A 8 0.21 -11.63 -21.53
N THR A 9 0.13 -10.77 -22.56
CA THR A 9 -0.68 -11.04 -23.76
C THR A 9 0.07 -11.78 -24.86
N SER A 10 1.40 -11.90 -24.76
CA SER A 10 2.20 -12.71 -25.68
C SER A 10 2.22 -14.20 -25.26
N GLU A 11 2.22 -15.10 -26.24
CA GLU A 11 2.04 -16.56 -26.09
C GLU A 11 2.80 -17.24 -24.94
N LYS A 12 2.28 -18.42 -24.53
CA LYS A 12 2.79 -19.37 -23.52
C LYS A 12 4.23 -19.07 -23.06
N ILE A 13 4.37 -18.23 -22.05
CA ILE A 13 5.63 -18.06 -21.36
C ILE A 13 5.92 -19.38 -20.63
N SER A 14 7.03 -20.04 -21.00
CA SER A 14 7.43 -21.29 -20.34
C SER A 14 7.68 -21.05 -18.84
N LYS A 15 7.42 -22.06 -17.99
CA LYS A 15 7.73 -21.99 -16.55
C LYS A 15 9.18 -21.53 -16.30
N ARG A 16 10.12 -21.98 -17.15
CA ARG A 16 11.54 -21.60 -17.12
C ARG A 16 11.75 -20.11 -17.37
N ASN A 17 11.08 -19.53 -18.37
CA ASN A 17 11.19 -18.10 -18.68
C ASN A 17 10.61 -17.23 -17.56
N ILE A 18 9.51 -17.67 -16.93
CA ILE A 18 8.93 -17.02 -15.76
C ILE A 18 9.90 -17.06 -14.58
N THR A 19 10.48 -18.23 -14.26
CA THR A 19 11.47 -18.35 -13.18
C THR A 19 12.68 -17.46 -13.41
N ILE A 20 13.23 -17.46 -14.64
CA ILE A 20 14.34 -16.57 -14.99
C ILE A 20 13.94 -15.10 -14.81
N PHE A 21 12.75 -14.70 -15.29
CA PHE A 21 12.25 -13.34 -15.09
C PHE A 21 12.13 -12.96 -13.61
N PHE A 22 11.57 -13.83 -12.75
CA PHE A 22 11.46 -13.56 -11.31
C PHE A 22 12.83 -13.44 -10.65
N VAL A 23 13.73 -14.39 -10.88
CA VAL A 23 15.08 -14.36 -10.30
C VAL A 23 15.83 -13.12 -10.76
N SER A 24 15.75 -12.80 -12.06
CA SER A 24 16.38 -11.60 -12.62
C SER A 24 15.78 -10.33 -12.01
N SER A 25 14.45 -10.27 -11.84
CA SER A 25 13.76 -9.14 -11.20
C SER A 25 14.17 -8.97 -9.74
N ILE A 26 14.33 -10.06 -8.99
CA ILE A 26 14.80 -10.02 -7.59
C ILE A 26 16.24 -9.50 -7.53
N VAL A 27 17.13 -10.01 -8.38
CA VAL A 27 18.54 -9.57 -8.44
C VAL A 27 18.62 -8.10 -8.82
N ILE A 28 17.86 -7.66 -9.84
CA ILE A 28 17.76 -6.25 -10.24
C ILE A 28 17.21 -5.41 -9.08
N PHE A 29 16.18 -5.88 -8.38
CA PHE A 29 15.61 -5.17 -7.25
C PHE A 29 16.62 -4.99 -6.11
N ILE A 30 17.38 -6.03 -5.76
CA ILE A 30 18.45 -5.96 -4.76
C ILE A 30 19.55 -4.99 -5.20
N ALA A 31 19.98 -5.06 -6.47
CA ALA A 31 20.98 -4.14 -7.01
C ALA A 31 20.47 -2.69 -6.97
N LEU A 32 19.24 -2.43 -7.43
CA LEU A 32 18.61 -1.11 -7.37
C LEU A 32 18.49 -0.60 -5.94
N PHE A 33 18.21 -1.48 -4.97
CA PHE A 33 18.15 -1.11 -3.56
C PHE A 33 19.52 -0.68 -3.02
N TYR A 34 20.59 -1.40 -3.40
CA TYR A 34 21.96 -1.07 -2.98
C TYR A 34 22.43 0.27 -3.55
N PHE A 35 22.10 0.56 -4.81
CA PHE A 35 22.44 1.82 -5.48
C PHE A 35 21.37 2.90 -5.37
N LEU A 36 20.36 2.71 -4.51
CA LEU A 36 19.18 3.56 -4.48
C LEU A 36 19.53 5.02 -4.16
N GLU A 37 20.44 5.25 -3.21
CA GLU A 37 20.86 6.61 -2.82
C GLU A 37 21.53 7.36 -3.98
N ASP A 38 22.44 6.68 -4.70
CA ASP A 38 23.14 7.25 -5.85
C ASP A 38 22.17 7.52 -7.02
N ILE A 39 21.27 6.57 -7.29
CA ILE A 39 20.24 6.72 -8.33
C ILE A 39 19.32 7.90 -7.99
N LEU A 40 18.86 8.00 -6.74
CA LEU A 40 18.02 9.11 -6.29
C LEU A 40 18.73 10.44 -6.43
N LYS A 41 20.02 10.51 -6.08
CA LYS A 41 20.81 11.73 -6.21
C LYS A 41 20.86 12.23 -7.64
N VAL A 42 21.19 11.35 -8.59
CA VAL A 42 21.24 11.69 -10.02
C VAL A 42 19.88 12.17 -10.53
N ILE A 43 18.78 11.51 -10.12
CA ILE A 43 17.43 11.92 -10.51
C ILE A 43 17.07 13.29 -9.91
N ILE A 44 17.35 13.51 -8.62
CA ILE A 44 17.05 14.77 -7.91
C ILE A 44 17.82 15.94 -8.52
N ASP A 45 19.10 15.74 -8.87
CA ASP A 45 19.95 16.77 -9.46
C ASP A 45 19.50 17.14 -10.88
N ALA A 46 18.84 16.22 -11.60
CA ALA A 46 18.27 16.46 -12.93
C ALA A 46 16.88 17.12 -12.89
N MET A 47 16.30 17.36 -11.71
CA MET A 47 14.95 17.90 -11.55
C MET A 47 14.95 19.36 -11.10
N ASP A 48 13.95 20.11 -11.58
CA ASP A 48 13.72 21.49 -11.14
C ASP A 48 13.42 21.57 -9.63
N GLU A 49 13.96 22.60 -8.99
CA GLU A 49 13.84 22.82 -7.55
C GLU A 49 12.40 23.06 -7.10
N SER A 50 11.57 23.63 -7.98
CA SER A 50 10.14 23.90 -7.72
C SER A 50 9.26 22.63 -7.78
N SER A 51 9.80 21.51 -8.24
CA SER A 51 9.03 20.28 -8.47
C SER A 51 8.59 19.63 -7.16
N THR A 52 7.28 19.40 -7.03
CA THR A 52 6.69 18.64 -5.91
C THR A 52 7.25 17.23 -5.83
N LEU A 53 7.51 16.59 -6.98
CA LEU A 53 8.10 15.25 -7.05
C LEU A 53 9.56 15.27 -6.55
N ARG A 54 10.35 16.29 -6.91
CA ARG A 54 11.72 16.44 -6.38
C ARG A 54 11.72 16.51 -4.86
N HIS A 55 10.84 17.33 -4.27
CA HIS A 55 10.71 17.41 -2.81
C HIS A 55 10.37 16.06 -2.15
N ARG A 56 9.57 15.21 -2.81
CA ARG A 56 9.27 13.85 -2.35
C ARG A 56 10.47 12.91 -2.46
N LEU A 57 11.24 13.00 -3.54
CA LEU A 57 12.46 12.20 -3.71
C LEU A 57 13.56 12.61 -2.72
N VAL A 58 13.72 13.90 -2.45
CA VAL A 58 14.63 14.42 -1.40
C VAL A 58 14.20 13.90 -0.02
N GLN A 59 12.90 13.90 0.29
CA GLN A 59 12.40 13.30 1.52
C GLN A 59 12.79 11.82 1.61
N LEU A 60 12.56 11.06 0.54
CA LEU A 60 12.89 9.64 0.48
C LEU A 60 14.41 9.40 0.67
N GLN A 61 15.26 10.15 -0.03
CA GLN A 61 16.72 10.08 0.13
C GLN A 61 17.17 10.40 1.55
N SER A 62 16.58 11.42 2.19
CA SER A 62 16.90 11.78 3.58
C SER A 62 16.52 10.68 4.58
N VAL A 63 15.43 9.95 4.30
CA VAL A 63 15.01 8.79 5.10
C VAL A 63 16.00 7.64 4.95
N PHE A 64 16.40 7.30 3.72
CA PHE A 64 17.33 6.20 3.46
C PHE A 64 18.73 6.47 4.00
N SER A 65 19.22 7.71 3.89
CA SER A 65 20.53 8.11 4.42
C SER A 65 20.55 8.30 5.95
N GLY A 66 19.39 8.20 6.62
CA GLY A 66 19.25 8.44 8.06
C GLY A 66 19.40 9.91 8.50
N LYS A 67 19.56 10.84 7.55
CA LYS A 67 19.83 12.27 7.79
C LYS A 67 18.56 13.12 7.66
N ILE A 68 17.46 12.69 8.28
CA ILE A 68 16.21 13.45 8.25
C ILE A 68 16.31 14.65 9.19
N ASN A 69 16.23 15.85 8.63
CA ASN A 69 15.97 17.05 9.43
C ASN A 69 14.45 17.17 9.68
N TRP A 70 14.00 16.77 10.87
CA TRP A 70 12.60 16.79 11.28
C TRP A 70 11.97 18.17 11.44
N ASN A 71 12.78 19.24 11.35
CA ASN A 71 12.33 20.62 11.50
C ASN A 71 12.04 21.31 10.17
N THR A 72 12.14 20.61 9.04
CA THR A 72 11.80 21.17 7.73
C THR A 72 10.32 21.00 7.38
N PRO A 73 9.73 21.90 6.58
CA PRO A 73 8.38 21.73 6.04
C PRO A 73 8.20 20.43 5.24
N SER A 74 9.27 19.93 4.61
CA SER A 74 9.25 18.67 3.86
C SER A 74 9.10 17.44 4.77
N ALA A 75 9.66 17.46 5.98
CA ALA A 75 9.53 16.37 6.95
C ALA A 75 8.17 16.33 7.67
N LEU A 76 7.38 17.39 7.56
CA LEU A 76 6.10 17.56 8.24
C LEU A 76 5.12 16.42 7.94
N SER A 77 4.98 16.07 6.66
CA SER A 77 4.09 14.98 6.24
C SER A 77 4.53 13.59 6.73
N LEU A 78 5.84 13.37 6.87
CA LEU A 78 6.38 12.13 7.43
C LEU A 78 6.18 12.08 8.94
N LYS A 79 6.44 13.20 9.63
CA LYS A 79 6.21 13.37 11.07
C LYS A 79 4.75 13.12 11.44
N GLN A 80 3.81 13.59 10.62
CA GLN A 80 2.38 13.33 10.80
C GLN A 80 2.05 11.85 10.73
N ARG A 81 2.55 11.13 9.72
CA ARG A 81 2.35 9.68 9.61
C ARG A 81 2.92 8.93 10.81
N LEU A 82 4.06 9.36 11.36
CA LEU A 82 4.61 8.77 12.58
C LEU A 82 3.72 9.02 13.80
N VAL A 83 3.16 10.22 13.92
CA VAL A 83 2.19 10.53 15.00
C VAL A 83 0.91 9.70 14.84
N GLU A 84 0.38 9.57 13.62
CA GLU A 84 -0.76 8.69 13.32
C GLU A 84 -0.49 7.25 13.73
N ILE A 85 0.69 6.72 13.38
CA ILE A 85 1.12 5.37 13.77
C ILE A 85 1.09 5.21 15.29
N ASN A 86 1.69 6.14 16.03
CA ASN A 86 1.75 6.06 17.49
C ASN A 86 0.35 6.07 18.11
N LEU A 87 -0.54 6.94 17.66
CA LEU A 87 -1.93 6.99 18.15
C LEU A 87 -2.70 5.70 17.83
N VAL A 88 -2.48 5.10 16.66
CA VAL A 88 -3.08 3.80 16.33
C VAL A 88 -2.56 2.72 17.26
N ILE A 89 -1.26 2.69 17.57
CA ILE A 89 -0.68 1.70 18.50
C ILE A 89 -1.27 1.88 19.90
N GLU A 90 -1.30 3.12 20.42
CA GLU A 90 -1.91 3.42 21.71
C GLU A 90 -3.38 2.98 21.76
N PHE A 91 -4.15 3.30 20.72
CA PHE A 91 -5.53 2.84 20.59
C PHE A 91 -5.62 1.30 20.54
N TRP A 92 -4.77 0.66 19.75
CA TRP A 92 -4.80 -0.78 19.53
C TRP A 92 -4.54 -1.56 20.83
N PHE A 93 -3.61 -1.09 21.66
CA PHE A 93 -3.28 -1.71 22.95
C PHE A 93 -4.09 -1.18 24.15
N SER A 94 -5.02 -0.24 23.94
CA SER A 94 -5.83 0.34 25.03
C SER A 94 -6.80 -0.65 25.69
N SER A 95 -7.24 -1.69 24.97
CA SER A 95 -8.09 -2.74 25.52
C SER A 95 -7.99 -4.03 24.69
N ILE A 96 -8.33 -5.17 25.29
CA ILE A 96 -8.39 -6.45 24.57
C ILE A 96 -9.42 -6.45 23.43
N PHE A 97 -10.49 -5.66 23.58
CA PHE A 97 -11.52 -5.48 22.56
C PHE A 97 -10.95 -4.74 21.35
N ASN A 98 -10.30 -3.59 21.57
CA ASN A 98 -9.66 -2.82 20.51
C ASN A 98 -8.50 -3.60 19.87
N PHE A 99 -7.75 -4.38 20.67
CA PHE A 99 -6.71 -5.25 20.16
C PHE A 99 -7.25 -6.25 19.15
N THR A 100 -8.38 -6.88 19.47
CA THR A 100 -8.96 -7.97 18.67
C THR A 100 -9.75 -7.44 17.47
N PHE A 101 -10.65 -6.48 17.70
CA PHE A 101 -11.66 -6.03 16.74
C PHE A 101 -11.41 -4.63 16.17
N GLY A 102 -10.51 -3.84 16.75
CA GLY A 102 -10.33 -2.44 16.39
C GLY A 102 -11.51 -1.56 16.78
N GLY A 103 -11.61 -0.37 16.17
CA GLY A 103 -12.67 0.62 16.42
C GLY A 103 -13.80 0.64 15.40
N GLY A 104 -13.78 -0.24 14.39
CA GLY A 104 -14.77 -0.30 13.31
C GLY A 104 -14.59 0.74 12.20
N LEU A 105 -15.52 0.76 11.24
CA LEU A 105 -15.45 1.60 10.03
C LEU A 105 -15.52 3.11 10.30
N GLY A 106 -16.12 3.50 11.42
CA GLY A 106 -16.24 4.89 11.89
C GLY A 106 -15.18 5.30 12.92
N ALA A 107 -14.14 4.47 13.14
CA ALA A 107 -13.10 4.77 14.11
C ALA A 107 -12.42 6.11 13.79
N THR A 108 -12.30 6.95 14.82
CA THR A 108 -11.54 8.20 14.77
C THR A 108 -10.58 8.24 15.94
N LEU A 109 -9.42 8.83 15.74
CA LEU A 109 -8.43 9.09 16.78
C LEU A 109 -8.48 10.56 17.18
N ASP A 110 -8.17 10.86 18.45
CA ASP A 110 -8.06 12.23 18.90
C ASP A 110 -6.86 12.92 18.23
N GLY A 111 -7.17 13.95 17.45
CA GLY A 111 -6.19 14.75 16.72
C GLY A 111 -5.60 15.93 17.51
N SER A 112 -5.91 16.04 18.80
CA SER A 112 -5.44 17.13 19.68
C SER A 112 -3.90 17.28 19.71
N THR A 113 -3.17 16.20 19.45
CA THR A 113 -1.69 16.14 19.39
C THR A 113 -1.09 16.65 18.07
N PHE A 114 -1.90 16.89 17.02
CA PHE A 114 -1.42 17.38 15.73
C PHE A 114 -1.17 18.90 15.79
N LYS A 115 0.11 19.27 15.72
CA LYS A 115 0.57 20.68 15.76
C LYS A 115 0.53 21.40 14.41
N ASP A 116 0.24 20.70 13.31
CA ASP A 116 0.26 21.28 11.97
C ASP A 116 -1.14 21.75 11.50
N LYS A 117 -1.23 23.01 11.07
CA LYS A 117 -2.46 23.64 10.58
C LYS A 117 -2.97 22.99 9.28
N GLY A 118 -2.09 22.42 8.45
CA GLY A 118 -2.46 21.77 7.19
C GLY A 118 -3.29 20.49 7.37
N VAL A 119 -2.87 19.61 8.28
CA VAL A 119 -3.60 18.36 8.59
C VAL A 119 -4.92 18.63 9.29
N VAL A 120 -4.94 19.64 10.17
CA VAL A 120 -6.16 20.10 10.83
C VAL A 120 -7.21 20.61 9.83
N ALA A 121 -6.77 21.27 8.76
CA ALA A 121 -7.66 21.77 7.71
C ALA A 121 -8.18 20.67 6.75
N SER A 122 -7.45 19.56 6.60
CA SER A 122 -7.85 18.42 5.75
C SER A 122 -8.75 17.39 6.44
N ALA A 123 -8.89 17.45 7.78
CA ALA A 123 -9.75 16.54 8.52
C ALA A 123 -11.23 16.94 8.34
N ILE A 124 -12.01 16.09 7.66
CA ILE A 124 -13.45 16.30 7.37
C ILE A 124 -14.26 16.57 8.66
N LEU A 125 -13.85 15.99 9.79
CA LEU A 125 -14.52 16.11 11.09
C LEU A 125 -13.81 17.10 12.04
N GLY A 126 -12.83 17.86 11.54
CA GLY A 126 -12.08 18.85 12.32
C GLY A 126 -10.92 18.27 13.14
N LYS A 127 -10.24 19.18 13.87
CA LYS A 127 -9.00 18.92 14.63
C LYS A 127 -9.09 17.78 15.65
N SER A 128 -10.29 17.44 16.11
CA SER A 128 -10.52 16.47 17.18
C SER A 128 -10.71 15.03 16.69
N HIS A 129 -10.92 14.79 15.39
CA HIS A 129 -11.27 13.46 14.87
C HIS A 129 -10.53 13.12 13.58
N ILE A 130 -9.45 12.37 13.71
CA ILE A 130 -8.67 11.87 12.57
C ILE A 130 -9.16 10.48 12.20
N HIS A 131 -9.72 10.37 11.00
CA HIS A 131 -10.29 9.15 10.44
C HIS A 131 -9.44 8.55 9.29
N ASN A 132 -8.51 9.35 8.75
CA ASN A 132 -7.73 8.99 7.58
C ASN A 132 -6.27 8.72 7.98
N ILE A 133 -6.01 7.49 8.42
CA ILE A 133 -4.65 7.01 8.68
C ILE A 133 -4.00 6.71 7.34
N HIS A 134 -2.91 7.42 7.03
CA HIS A 134 -2.28 7.36 5.72
C HIS A 134 -1.42 6.10 5.52
N VAL A 135 -1.14 5.35 6.58
CA VAL A 135 -0.32 4.14 6.54
C VAL A 135 -1.21 2.91 6.56
N LEU A 136 -1.26 2.18 5.43
CA LEU A 136 -2.23 1.11 5.16
C LEU A 136 -2.34 0.06 6.29
N PRO A 137 -1.26 -0.57 6.79
CA PRO A 137 -1.35 -1.51 7.91
C PRO A 137 -2.04 -0.93 9.15
N PHE A 138 -1.70 0.31 9.50
CA PHE A 138 -2.26 0.99 10.68
C PHE A 138 -3.70 1.45 10.45
N SER A 139 -4.08 1.79 9.21
CA SER A 139 -5.47 2.06 8.87
C SER A 139 -6.37 0.82 9.04
N ILE A 140 -5.82 -0.38 8.75
CA ILE A 140 -6.52 -1.65 8.90
C ILE A 140 -6.58 -2.06 10.37
N ILE A 141 -5.47 -1.91 11.11
CA ILE A 141 -5.44 -2.15 12.57
C ILE A 141 -6.43 -1.25 13.29
N LEU A 142 -6.50 0.04 12.94
CA LEU A 142 -7.46 0.97 13.56
C LEU A 142 -8.92 0.49 13.39
N ARG A 143 -9.26 -0.02 12.21
CA ARG A 143 -10.65 -0.39 11.88
C ARG A 143 -11.01 -1.80 12.34
N TYR A 144 -10.06 -2.74 12.32
CA TYR A 144 -10.33 -4.18 12.45
C TYR A 144 -9.41 -4.90 13.45
N GLY A 145 -8.49 -4.20 14.10
CA GLY A 145 -7.56 -4.77 15.07
C GLY A 145 -6.71 -5.91 14.49
N PHE A 146 -6.47 -6.93 15.30
CA PHE A 146 -5.74 -8.13 14.91
C PHE A 146 -6.44 -8.92 13.79
N LEU A 147 -7.78 -8.96 13.78
CA LEU A 147 -8.53 -9.61 12.69
C LEU A 147 -8.25 -8.98 11.33
N GLY A 148 -7.99 -7.67 11.30
CA GLY A 148 -7.55 -6.95 10.10
C GLY A 148 -6.25 -7.50 9.53
N LEU A 149 -5.28 -7.87 10.38
CA LEU A 149 -4.01 -8.45 9.95
C LEU A 149 -4.18 -9.85 9.35
N ILE A 150 -5.05 -10.67 9.94
CA ILE A 150 -5.42 -11.97 9.37
C ILE A 150 -6.04 -11.76 7.97
N PHE A 151 -6.91 -10.78 7.83
CA PHE A 151 -7.52 -10.44 6.54
C PHE A 151 -6.47 -10.00 5.51
N ILE A 152 -5.46 -9.21 5.89
CA ILE A 152 -4.34 -8.87 5.00
C ILE A 152 -3.62 -10.14 4.52
N GLY A 153 -3.37 -11.10 5.42
CA GLY A 153 -2.76 -12.38 5.06
C GLY A 153 -3.60 -13.17 4.07
N LEU A 154 -4.91 -13.23 4.29
CA LEU A 154 -5.85 -13.87 3.35
C LEU A 154 -5.88 -13.17 2.00
N LEU A 155 -5.87 -11.83 2.00
CA LEU A 155 -5.85 -11.03 0.77
C LEU A 155 -4.56 -11.20 -0.01
N LEU A 156 -3.42 -11.31 0.68
CA LEU A 156 -2.13 -11.63 0.05
C LEU A 156 -2.16 -13.03 -0.58
N ASN A 157 -2.70 -14.02 0.13
CA ASN A 157 -2.87 -15.37 -0.42
C ASN A 157 -3.78 -15.37 -1.66
N PHE A 158 -4.89 -14.63 -1.60
CA PHE A 158 -5.80 -14.45 -2.72
C PHE A 158 -5.09 -13.80 -3.92
N PHE A 159 -4.36 -12.71 -3.68
CA PHE A 159 -3.55 -12.03 -4.69
C PHE A 159 -2.55 -12.98 -5.36
N LEU A 160 -1.82 -13.78 -4.58
CA LEU A 160 -0.88 -14.77 -5.11
C LEU A 160 -1.57 -15.86 -5.92
N LYS A 161 -2.76 -16.31 -5.49
CA LYS A 161 -3.58 -17.28 -6.24
C LYS A 161 -3.97 -16.74 -7.60
N TYR A 162 -4.56 -15.54 -7.70
CA TYR A 162 -4.91 -14.96 -9.01
C TYR A 162 -3.71 -14.68 -9.87
N PHE A 163 -2.63 -14.21 -9.26
CA PHE A 163 -1.40 -13.97 -9.98
C PHE A 163 -0.89 -15.26 -10.65
N LYS A 164 -0.95 -16.39 -9.93
CA LYS A 164 -0.64 -17.72 -10.49
C LYS A 164 -1.59 -18.12 -11.62
N ILE A 165 -2.90 -17.94 -11.45
CA ILE A 165 -3.91 -18.26 -12.49
C ILE A 165 -3.66 -17.43 -13.75
N ILE A 166 -3.43 -16.12 -13.61
CA ILE A 166 -3.10 -15.21 -14.71
C ILE A 166 -1.82 -15.69 -15.42
N LEU A 167 -0.80 -16.10 -14.67
CA LEU A 167 0.50 -16.56 -15.19
C LEU A 167 0.43 -17.89 -15.94
N PHE A 168 -0.32 -18.87 -15.42
CA PHE A 168 -0.18 -20.27 -15.85
C PHE A 168 -1.44 -20.87 -16.46
N GLU A 169 -2.61 -20.27 -16.22
CA GLU A 169 -3.92 -20.82 -16.57
C GLU A 169 -4.71 -19.88 -17.51
N GLY A 170 -4.01 -18.96 -18.18
CA GLY A 170 -4.50 -17.82 -18.99
C GLY A 170 -5.41 -18.13 -20.20
N LYS A 171 -6.13 -19.24 -20.20
CA LYS A 171 -7.17 -19.61 -21.17
C LYS A 171 -8.58 -19.61 -20.60
N SER A 172 -8.78 -19.17 -19.36
CA SER A 172 -10.13 -19.03 -18.79
C SER A 172 -10.84 -17.81 -19.36
N TYR A 173 -12.13 -17.95 -19.70
CA TYR A 173 -13.02 -16.83 -20.02
C TYR A 173 -13.14 -15.82 -18.86
N LEU A 174 -12.72 -16.23 -17.65
CA LEU A 174 -12.65 -15.41 -16.45
C LEU A 174 -11.34 -14.60 -16.33
N LEU A 175 -10.39 -14.70 -17.27
CA LEU A 175 -9.13 -13.96 -17.23
C LEU A 175 -9.31 -12.44 -17.05
N PRO A 176 -10.27 -11.76 -17.72
CA PRO A 176 -10.53 -10.33 -17.48
C PRO A 176 -10.96 -10.03 -16.05
N LEU A 177 -11.73 -10.94 -15.43
CA LEU A 177 -12.19 -10.81 -14.05
C LEU A 177 -11.02 -10.95 -13.07
N TYR A 178 -10.11 -11.90 -13.31
CA TYR A 178 -8.91 -12.09 -12.50
C TYR A 178 -7.94 -10.90 -12.61
N LEU A 179 -7.75 -10.38 -13.84
CA LEU A 179 -6.96 -9.17 -14.07
C LEU A 179 -7.58 -7.95 -13.38
N PHE A 180 -8.91 -7.82 -13.41
CA PHE A 180 -9.60 -6.74 -12.70
C PHE A 180 -9.32 -6.80 -11.19
N VAL A 181 -9.51 -7.96 -10.55
CA VAL A 181 -9.26 -8.13 -9.11
C VAL A 181 -7.80 -7.85 -8.76
N PHE A 182 -6.86 -8.34 -9.57
CA PHE A 182 -5.44 -8.08 -9.38
C PHE A 182 -5.11 -6.58 -9.45
N CYS A 183 -5.60 -5.89 -10.49
CA CYS A 183 -5.42 -4.45 -10.64
C CYS A 183 -6.11 -3.66 -9.53
N TRP A 184 -7.28 -4.12 -9.07
CA TRP A 184 -8.05 -3.49 -8.01
C TRP A 184 -7.31 -3.52 -6.67
N ILE A 185 -6.74 -4.67 -6.33
CA ILE A 185 -5.91 -4.82 -5.13
C ILE A 185 -4.72 -3.85 -5.18
N LEU A 186 -4.02 -3.78 -6.32
CA LEU A 186 -2.90 -2.83 -6.50
C LEU A 186 -3.34 -1.37 -6.38
N TYR A 187 -4.46 -1.02 -7.01
CA TYR A 187 -5.05 0.31 -6.94
C TYR A 187 -5.47 0.69 -5.51
N SER A 188 -5.82 -0.28 -4.68
CA SER A 188 -6.25 -0.05 -3.30
C SER A 188 -5.11 0.08 -2.30
N ILE A 189 -3.86 -0.19 -2.68
CA ILE A 189 -2.68 -0.03 -1.81
C ILE A 189 -2.55 1.39 -1.24
N PRO A 190 -2.71 2.48 -2.03
CA PRO A 190 -2.60 3.84 -1.53
C PRO A 190 -3.75 4.27 -0.60
N ALA A 191 -4.91 3.61 -0.69
CA ALA A 191 -6.07 3.92 0.13
C ALA A 191 -6.95 2.68 0.32
N ALA A 192 -6.91 2.13 1.53
CA ALA A 192 -7.61 0.90 1.93
C ALA A 192 -9.13 0.98 1.72
N SER A 193 -9.71 2.18 1.81
CA SER A 193 -11.14 2.42 1.63
C SER A 193 -11.62 1.94 0.27
N PHE A 194 -10.81 2.07 -0.78
CA PHE A 194 -11.18 1.57 -2.09
C PHE A 194 -11.44 0.07 -2.03
N LEU A 195 -10.51 -0.73 -1.49
CA LEU A 195 -10.63 -2.18 -1.44
C LEU A 195 -12.02 -2.68 -1.00
N TRP A 196 -12.57 -2.05 0.04
CA TRP A 196 -13.84 -2.46 0.69
C TRP A 196 -15.10 -2.02 -0.06
N THR A 197 -15.01 -0.97 -0.85
CA THR A 197 -16.17 -0.36 -1.52
C THR A 197 -16.58 -1.04 -2.82
N THR A 198 -15.77 -1.96 -3.35
CA THR A 198 -16.05 -2.58 -4.66
C THR A 198 -16.78 -3.91 -4.55
N PRO A 199 -18.05 -3.99 -5.01
CA PRO A 199 -18.85 -5.21 -4.97
C PRO A 199 -18.25 -6.36 -5.80
N LEU A 200 -17.51 -6.01 -6.86
CA LEU A 200 -16.89 -6.99 -7.76
C LEU A 200 -15.87 -7.87 -7.02
N PHE A 201 -15.16 -7.34 -6.01
CA PHE A 201 -14.25 -8.14 -5.19
C PHE A 201 -14.99 -9.29 -4.49
N TRP A 202 -16.13 -8.99 -3.86
CA TRP A 202 -16.94 -9.98 -3.15
C TRP A 202 -17.57 -11.02 -4.09
N LEU A 203 -17.98 -10.61 -5.29
CA LEU A 203 -18.49 -11.54 -6.31
C LEU A 203 -17.39 -12.48 -6.84
N THR A 204 -16.14 -12.02 -6.94
CA THR A 204 -15.05 -12.89 -7.40
C THR A 204 -14.66 -13.96 -6.37
N LEU A 205 -14.86 -13.68 -5.08
CA LEU A 205 -14.67 -14.64 -4.01
C LEU A 205 -15.67 -15.81 -4.10
N SER A 206 -16.92 -15.55 -4.51
CA SER A 206 -17.95 -16.58 -4.62
C SER A 206 -17.84 -17.45 -5.88
N VAL A 207 -17.26 -16.93 -6.97
CA VAL A 207 -17.09 -17.71 -8.22
C VAL A 207 -16.10 -18.88 -8.04
N ASN A 208 -15.16 -18.77 -7.11
CA ASN A 208 -14.13 -19.79 -6.86
C ASN A 208 -14.62 -21.00 -6.03
N SER A 209 -15.86 -21.02 -5.52
CA SER A 209 -16.35 -22.10 -4.65
C SER A 209 -17.08 -23.23 -5.38
N ASN A 210 -17.29 -23.12 -6.70
CA ASN A 210 -18.12 -24.06 -7.46
C ASN A 210 -17.35 -24.96 -8.44
N GLU A 211 -16.02 -24.96 -8.38
CA GLU A 211 -15.17 -25.91 -9.12
C GLU A 211 -14.46 -26.83 -8.13
N ASN A 212 -15.22 -27.77 -7.57
CA ASN A 212 -14.75 -29.04 -7.01
C ASN A 212 -15.56 -30.17 -7.65
#